data_AF-A0A0W7WG35-F1
#
_entry.id   AF-A0A0W7WG35-F1
#
_cell.length_a   1.000
_cell.length_b   1.000
_cell.length_c   1.000
_cell.angle_alpha   90.00
_cell.angle_beta   90.00
_cell.angle_gamma   90.00
#
_symmetry.space_group_name_H-M   'P 1'
#
loop_
_entity.id
_entity.type
_entity.pdbx_description
1 polymer ?
#
loop_
_entity_poly.entity_id
_entity_poly.type
_entity_poly.pdbx_seq_one_letter_code
_entity_poly.pdbx_strand_id
1 'polypeptide(L)'
;MSPALAVSVLPASVAGLALGGLGALYALVTSIRVSRARGGPSRRTLLRRKLPRHALDGLPTVEQMRAELTLAVTEPVLPEDAVFPTRPERAVGQALSGVLARCAKPDPEALDEVSVRELYLFRQVLTAEPGEAGRLAQLFRRPELVLDVRQEIEAIAATREVFDRKHDAYLATQALWQQQMRGAEPGSLPAALRALSAPDPDLWHYVVGQGDLTDPDQRAAITWCLQEESCDRATVALYFYRVARDGVLDRALRQRDMETIRLVEAVIRRWNDRCRRRQEIALPAARGEAALSEALTRVAEATGRKRVADPHGAFLGFDGRPARPREFWNLTTGRLTAAPRLTDFVDLPVPAEAGPLAAPRRDD
;
A
#
# COMPACT_ATOMS: atom_id res chain seq x y z
N MET A 1 -35.62 9.45 -37.19
CA MET A 1 -34.41 9.96 -37.88
C MET A 1 -33.99 11.19 -37.08
N SER A 2 -32.92 11.25 -36.30
CA SER A 2 -31.69 10.46 -36.10
C SER A 2 -31.24 10.64 -34.64
N PRO A 3 -30.51 9.71 -33.99
CA PRO A 3 -29.94 9.97 -32.67
C PRO A 3 -28.55 10.61 -32.79
N ALA A 4 -28.30 11.64 -31.99
CA ALA A 4 -26.98 12.23 -31.80
C ALA A 4 -26.17 11.34 -30.85
N LEU A 5 -25.04 10.82 -31.34
CA LEU A 5 -24.07 10.09 -30.54
C LEU A 5 -23.27 11.08 -29.69
N ALA A 6 -23.45 11.03 -28.37
CA ALA A 6 -22.56 11.67 -27.41
C ALA A 6 -21.28 10.85 -27.33
N VAL A 7 -20.19 11.40 -27.86
CA VAL A 7 -18.83 10.87 -27.70
C VAL A 7 -18.36 11.25 -26.30
N SER A 8 -18.43 10.29 -25.38
CA SER A 8 -17.79 10.38 -24.07
C SER A 8 -16.28 10.31 -24.26
N VAL A 9 -15.61 11.45 -24.19
CA VAL A 9 -14.14 11.51 -24.06
C VAL A 9 -13.80 11.03 -22.66
N LEU A 10 -13.47 9.75 -22.52
CA LEU A 10 -12.83 9.24 -21.32
C LEU A 10 -11.46 9.93 -21.18
N PRO A 11 -11.12 10.51 -20.01
CA PRO A 11 -9.75 10.93 -19.77
C PRO A 11 -8.87 9.68 -19.84
N ALA A 12 -7.78 9.80 -20.58
CA ALA A 12 -6.78 8.74 -20.76
C ALA A 12 -6.37 8.21 -19.40
N SER A 13 -6.91 7.05 -19.05
CA SER A 13 -6.49 6.25 -17.92
C SER A 13 -5.00 6.03 -18.03
N VAL A 14 -4.27 6.23 -16.94
CA VAL A 14 -2.88 5.79 -16.73
C VAL A 14 -2.86 4.25 -16.62
N ALA A 15 -3.42 3.59 -17.64
CA ALA A 15 -3.46 2.16 -17.82
C ALA A 15 -2.50 1.85 -18.96
N GLY A 16 -1.27 1.46 -18.62
CA GLY A 16 -0.34 0.96 -19.63
C GLY A 16 1.13 1.08 -19.27
N LEU A 17 1.54 0.57 -18.10
CA LEU A 17 2.88 0.00 -17.85
C LEU A 17 2.96 -0.55 -16.41
N ALA A 18 2.01 -1.41 -16.03
CA ALA A 18 2.22 -2.38 -14.95
C ALA A 18 2.79 -3.66 -15.57
N LEU A 19 3.87 -3.53 -16.36
CA LEU A 19 4.72 -4.65 -16.71
C LEU A 19 5.55 -4.93 -15.45
N GLY A 20 5.33 -6.10 -14.83
CA GLY A 20 5.84 -6.47 -13.50
C GLY A 20 7.24 -5.92 -13.22
N GLY A 21 7.40 -5.24 -12.08
CA GLY A 21 8.55 -4.39 -11.75
C GLY A 21 9.93 -5.05 -11.92
N LEU A 22 10.00 -6.38 -11.95
CA LEU A 22 11.22 -7.12 -12.29
C LEU A 22 11.69 -6.91 -13.74
N GLY A 23 10.78 -6.88 -14.70
CA GLY A 23 11.12 -6.67 -16.12
C GLY A 23 11.57 -5.24 -16.39
N ALA A 24 10.93 -4.27 -15.74
CA ALA A 24 11.28 -2.85 -15.82
C ALA A 24 12.65 -2.57 -15.18
N LEU A 25 12.91 -3.10 -13.97
CA LEU A 25 14.19 -2.95 -13.29
C LEU A 25 15.33 -3.58 -14.09
N TYR A 26 15.13 -4.78 -14.65
CA TYR A 26 16.12 -5.41 -15.53
C TYR A 26 16.37 -4.59 -16.80
N ALA A 27 15.32 -4.09 -17.46
CA ALA A 27 15.45 -3.21 -18.63
C ALA A 27 16.21 -1.91 -18.30
N LEU A 28 15.93 -1.28 -17.16
CA LEU A 28 16.62 -0.08 -16.70
C LEU A 28 18.11 -0.35 -16.43
N VAL A 29 18.44 -1.41 -15.70
CA VAL A 29 19.83 -1.78 -15.41
C VAL A 29 20.60 -2.16 -16.69
N THR A 30 19.94 -2.85 -17.63
CA THR A 30 20.52 -3.14 -18.96
C THR A 30 20.61 -1.91 -19.87
N SER A 31 19.96 -0.78 -19.54
CA SER A 31 20.11 0.48 -20.26
C SER A 31 21.33 1.33 -19.81
N ILE A 32 21.92 1.04 -18.64
CA ILE A 32 23.08 1.75 -18.08
C ILE A 32 24.34 1.46 -18.92
N ARG A 33 24.53 2.16 -20.04
CA ARG A 33 25.65 1.95 -20.97
C ARG A 33 27.02 2.13 -20.31
N VAL A 34 27.66 1.01 -19.97
CA VAL A 34 29.06 1.01 -19.59
C VAL A 34 29.93 1.16 -20.84
N SER A 35 30.42 2.38 -21.06
CA SER A 35 31.13 2.74 -22.30
C SER A 35 32.53 2.12 -22.35
N ARG A 36 32.90 1.57 -23.52
CA ARG A 36 34.30 1.29 -23.85
C ARG A 36 35.00 2.62 -24.17
N ALA A 37 35.99 3.02 -23.39
CA ALA A 37 36.98 4.00 -23.81
C ALA A 37 37.63 3.49 -25.11
N ARG A 38 37.59 4.33 -26.17
CA ARG A 38 38.29 4.04 -27.42
C ARG A 38 39.79 4.23 -27.18
N GLY A 39 40.54 3.14 -27.15
CA GLY A 39 42.00 3.11 -27.08
C GLY A 39 42.56 2.61 -25.74
N GLY A 40 42.75 1.30 -25.60
CA GLY A 40 43.36 0.62 -24.43
C GLY A 40 42.42 -0.37 -23.72
N PRO A 41 42.93 -1.25 -22.83
CA PRO A 41 42.12 -2.18 -22.04
C PRO A 41 41.15 -1.38 -21.17
N SER A 42 39.97 -1.17 -21.72
CA SER A 42 39.03 -0.14 -21.31
C SER A 42 38.31 -0.55 -20.03
N ARG A 43 38.69 0.06 -18.90
CA ARG A 43 37.91 0.02 -17.65
C ARG A 43 36.48 0.49 -17.90
N ARG A 44 35.55 -0.42 -17.66
CA ARG A 44 34.10 -0.23 -17.70
C ARG A 44 33.68 0.49 -16.41
N THR A 45 33.62 1.82 -16.42
CA THR A 45 33.31 2.64 -15.23
C THR A 45 31.88 3.20 -15.26
N LEU A 46 31.22 3.18 -14.11
CA LEU A 46 29.90 3.76 -13.86
C LEU A 46 29.97 5.28 -13.61
N LEU A 47 31.13 5.79 -13.21
CA LEU A 47 31.30 7.16 -12.71
C LEU A 47 31.72 8.15 -13.79
N ARG A 48 31.25 9.39 -13.64
CA ARG A 48 31.50 10.49 -14.60
C ARG A 48 32.96 10.93 -14.60
N ARG A 49 33.59 10.92 -13.43
CA ARG A 49 34.98 11.31 -13.20
C ARG A 49 35.59 10.38 -12.15
N LYS A 50 36.93 10.38 -12.02
CA LYS A 50 37.60 9.76 -10.87
C LYS A 50 37.02 10.38 -9.59
N LEU A 51 36.66 9.52 -8.63
CA LEU A 51 36.11 9.93 -7.34
C LEU A 51 36.99 11.03 -6.72
N PRO A 52 36.40 12.19 -6.36
CA PRO A 52 37.13 13.18 -5.58
C PRO A 52 37.63 12.54 -4.28
N ARG A 53 38.85 12.89 -3.82
CA ARG A 53 39.42 12.31 -2.59
C ARG A 53 38.49 12.48 -1.37
N HIS A 54 37.83 13.63 -1.25
CA HIS A 54 36.86 13.89 -0.18
C HIS A 54 35.59 13.01 -0.24
N ALA A 55 35.26 12.43 -1.40
CA ALA A 55 34.16 11.48 -1.54
C ALA A 55 34.59 10.04 -1.21
N LEU A 56 35.89 9.81 -1.05
CA LEU A 56 36.46 8.56 -0.56
C LEU A 56 36.70 8.61 0.96
N ASP A 57 36.82 9.81 1.53
CA ASP A 57 36.97 10.00 2.97
C ASP A 57 35.66 9.60 3.68
N GLY A 58 35.76 8.60 4.58
CA GLY A 58 34.61 8.06 5.32
C GLY A 58 33.96 6.81 4.69
N LEU A 59 34.44 6.36 3.54
CA LEU A 59 34.01 5.07 2.99
C LEU A 59 34.64 3.88 3.77
N PRO A 60 33.93 2.75 3.91
CA PRO A 60 34.48 1.55 4.53
C PRO A 60 35.67 0.96 3.73
N THR A 61 36.36 -0.02 4.32
CA THR A 61 37.45 -0.70 3.61
C THR A 61 36.90 -1.48 2.40
N VAL A 62 37.75 -1.75 1.41
CA VAL A 62 37.34 -2.51 0.21
C VAL A 62 36.81 -3.90 0.58
N GLU A 63 37.40 -4.54 1.59
CA GLU A 63 36.95 -5.83 2.11
C GLU A 63 35.55 -5.76 2.73
N GLN A 64 35.29 -4.73 3.54
CA GLN A 64 33.96 -4.48 4.10
C GLN A 64 32.92 -4.22 3.01
N MET A 65 33.27 -3.41 2.01
CA MET A 65 32.40 -3.16 0.85
C MET A 65 32.07 -4.44 0.10
N ARG A 66 33.06 -5.31 -0.14
CA ARG A 66 32.84 -6.60 -0.81
C ARG A 66 31.90 -7.48 0.00
N ALA A 67 32.11 -7.59 1.31
CA ALA A 67 31.24 -8.36 2.19
C ALA A 67 29.77 -7.87 2.14
N GLU A 68 29.55 -6.55 2.22
CA GLU A 68 28.20 -5.97 2.13
C GLU A 68 27.56 -6.22 0.75
N LEU A 69 28.31 -6.05 -0.34
CA LEU A 69 27.82 -6.28 -1.69
C LEU A 69 27.50 -7.76 -1.92
N THR A 70 28.33 -8.66 -1.43
CA THR A 70 28.10 -10.10 -1.52
C THR A 70 26.85 -10.50 -0.75
N LEU A 71 26.65 -9.96 0.45
CA LEU A 71 25.43 -10.20 1.22
C LEU A 71 24.18 -9.74 0.47
N ALA A 72 24.21 -8.53 -0.10
CA ALA A 72 23.09 -7.97 -0.85
C ALA A 72 22.78 -8.75 -2.14
N VAL A 73 23.79 -9.30 -2.82
CA VAL A 73 23.62 -10.08 -4.06
C VAL A 73 23.15 -11.52 -3.78
N THR A 74 23.57 -12.10 -2.66
CA THR A 74 23.36 -13.53 -2.35
C THR A 74 22.08 -13.78 -1.54
N GLU A 75 21.30 -12.74 -1.22
CA GLU A 75 20.11 -12.88 -0.39
C GLU A 75 19.18 -14.01 -0.93
N PRO A 76 18.92 -15.06 -0.13
CA PRO A 76 18.28 -16.27 -0.62
C PRO A 76 16.83 -16.01 -1.03
N VAL A 77 16.44 -16.56 -2.18
CA VAL A 77 15.05 -16.61 -2.60
C VAL A 77 14.33 -17.64 -1.72
N LEU A 78 13.48 -17.17 -0.80
CA LEU A 78 12.60 -18.09 -0.10
C LEU A 78 11.51 -18.56 -1.08
N PRO A 79 11.09 -19.84 -1.04
CA PRO A 79 10.04 -20.36 -1.92
C PRO A 79 8.73 -19.54 -1.87
N GLU A 80 8.42 -18.97 -0.70
CA GLU A 80 7.26 -18.10 -0.47
C GLU A 80 7.34 -16.77 -1.25
N ASP A 81 8.55 -16.30 -1.58
CA ASP A 81 8.76 -15.04 -2.30
C ASP A 81 8.43 -15.14 -3.80
N ALA A 82 8.15 -16.34 -4.32
CA ALA A 82 7.79 -16.50 -5.73
C ALA A 82 6.37 -16.01 -6.04
N VAL A 83 5.47 -16.03 -5.04
CA VAL A 83 4.06 -15.65 -5.19
C VAL A 83 3.80 -14.23 -4.65
N PHE A 84 4.70 -13.70 -3.82
CA PHE A 84 4.52 -12.42 -3.15
C PHE A 84 5.27 -11.27 -3.85
N PRO A 85 4.85 -10.02 -3.63
CA PRO A 85 5.60 -8.86 -4.10
C PRO A 85 7.04 -8.90 -3.62
N THR A 86 7.97 -8.53 -4.51
CA THR A 86 9.41 -8.52 -4.26
C THR A 86 9.73 -7.57 -3.10
N ARG A 87 10.64 -7.99 -2.22
CA ARG A 87 11.18 -7.13 -1.15
C ARG A 87 12.17 -6.11 -1.72
N PRO A 88 12.26 -4.90 -1.15
CA PRO A 88 13.16 -3.86 -1.65
C PRO A 88 14.64 -4.29 -1.59
N GLU A 89 15.06 -5.03 -0.57
CA GLU A 89 16.42 -5.54 -0.42
C GLU A 89 16.79 -6.46 -1.58
N ARG A 90 15.86 -7.34 -1.97
CA ARG A 90 16.01 -8.20 -3.13
C ARG A 90 16.06 -7.41 -4.44
N ALA A 91 15.27 -6.36 -4.58
CA ALA A 91 15.31 -5.49 -5.76
C ALA A 91 16.67 -4.78 -5.88
N VAL A 92 17.26 -4.34 -4.76
CA VAL A 92 18.63 -3.83 -4.70
C VAL A 92 19.63 -4.92 -5.13
N GLY A 93 19.56 -6.11 -4.55
CA GLY A 93 20.42 -7.25 -4.91
C GLY A 93 20.36 -7.62 -6.39
N GLN A 94 19.15 -7.59 -6.98
CA GLN A 94 18.94 -7.80 -8.41
C GLN A 94 19.53 -6.68 -9.27
N ALA A 95 19.38 -5.41 -8.85
CA ALA A 95 19.99 -4.30 -9.54
C ALA A 95 21.52 -4.41 -9.56
N LEU A 96 22.13 -4.76 -8.41
CA LEU A 96 23.57 -5.03 -8.30
C LEU A 96 24.00 -6.21 -9.18
N SER A 97 23.25 -7.31 -9.17
CA SER A 97 23.50 -8.48 -10.01
C SER A 97 23.45 -8.15 -11.50
N GLY A 98 22.50 -7.31 -11.93
CA GLY A 98 22.41 -6.85 -13.32
C GLY A 98 23.63 -6.02 -13.75
N VAL A 99 24.19 -5.20 -12.85
CA VAL A 99 25.44 -4.48 -13.08
C VAL A 99 26.64 -5.43 -13.17
N LEU A 100 26.75 -6.41 -12.27
CA LEU A 100 27.79 -7.45 -12.29
C LEU A 100 27.77 -8.27 -13.58
N ALA A 101 26.59 -8.75 -13.99
CA ALA A 101 26.39 -9.49 -15.23
C ALA A 101 26.83 -8.67 -16.44
N ARG A 102 26.51 -7.37 -16.47
CA ARG A 102 26.96 -6.46 -17.53
C ARG A 102 28.48 -6.28 -17.55
N CYS A 103 29.14 -6.34 -16.41
CA CYS A 103 30.60 -6.32 -16.30
C CYS A 103 31.24 -7.68 -16.63
N ALA A 104 30.44 -8.72 -16.92
CA ALA A 104 30.89 -10.10 -17.09
C ALA A 104 31.64 -10.62 -15.85
N LYS A 105 31.14 -10.27 -14.66
CA LYS A 105 31.69 -10.69 -13.37
C LYS A 105 30.64 -11.52 -12.63
N PRO A 106 31.00 -12.72 -12.13
CA PRO A 106 30.04 -13.60 -11.45
C PRO A 106 29.63 -13.09 -10.07
N ASP A 107 30.54 -12.38 -9.39
CA ASP A 107 30.36 -11.95 -8.01
C ASP A 107 31.14 -10.65 -7.72
N PRO A 108 30.88 -10.00 -6.56
CA PRO A 108 31.65 -8.84 -6.11
C PRO A 108 33.14 -9.12 -5.87
N GLU A 109 33.56 -10.37 -5.60
CA GLU A 109 34.96 -10.73 -5.37
C GLU A 109 35.81 -10.61 -6.64
N ALA A 110 35.22 -10.89 -7.80
CA ALA A 110 35.89 -10.79 -9.10
C ALA A 110 36.12 -9.35 -9.60
N LEU A 111 35.64 -8.33 -8.87
CA LEU A 111 35.82 -6.91 -9.19
C LEU A 111 37.20 -6.38 -8.77
N ASP A 112 37.71 -5.38 -9.50
CA ASP A 112 38.86 -4.59 -9.02
C ASP A 112 38.41 -3.57 -7.96
N GLU A 113 39.35 -3.04 -7.15
CA GLU A 113 39.00 -2.13 -6.04
C GLU A 113 38.17 -0.91 -6.47
N VAL A 114 38.44 -0.39 -7.67
CA VAL A 114 37.70 0.73 -8.23
C VAL A 114 36.26 0.31 -8.49
N SER A 115 36.05 -0.82 -9.17
CA SER A 115 34.71 -1.31 -9.50
C SER A 115 33.91 -1.69 -8.23
N VAL A 116 34.57 -2.19 -7.18
CA VAL A 116 33.92 -2.41 -5.87
C VAL A 116 33.38 -1.10 -5.30
N ARG A 117 34.20 -0.05 -5.27
CA ARG A 117 33.77 1.28 -4.78
C ARG A 117 32.63 1.86 -5.62
N GLU A 118 32.69 1.70 -6.94
CA GLU A 118 31.61 2.17 -7.84
C GLU A 118 30.29 1.44 -7.58
N LEU A 119 30.34 0.11 -7.44
CA LEU A 119 29.15 -0.70 -7.16
C LEU A 119 28.61 -0.45 -5.75
N TYR A 120 29.50 -0.21 -4.78
CA TYR A 120 29.12 0.18 -3.42
C TYR A 120 28.39 1.52 -3.40
N LEU A 121 28.93 2.55 -4.07
CA LEU A 121 28.25 3.84 -4.20
C LEU A 121 26.91 3.72 -4.92
N PHE A 122 26.80 2.82 -5.90
CA PHE A 122 25.54 2.56 -6.57
C PHE A 122 24.52 1.99 -5.59
N ARG A 123 24.88 0.98 -4.79
CA ARG A 123 24.04 0.49 -3.69
C ARG A 123 23.60 1.61 -2.75
N GLN A 124 24.53 2.48 -2.33
CA GLN A 124 24.22 3.60 -1.45
C GLN A 124 23.18 4.56 -2.06
N VAL A 125 23.25 4.86 -3.36
CA VAL A 125 22.20 5.66 -4.03
C VAL A 125 20.84 4.97 -3.94
N LEU A 126 20.79 3.65 -4.08
CA LEU A 126 19.52 2.89 -4.06
C LEU A 126 18.89 2.83 -2.66
N THR A 127 19.70 2.94 -1.59
CA THR A 127 19.22 2.77 -0.20
C THR A 127 19.19 4.04 0.64
N ALA A 128 19.87 5.12 0.23
CA ALA A 128 19.94 6.36 1.01
C ALA A 128 18.62 7.14 1.09
N GLU A 129 18.56 8.22 1.86
CA GLU A 129 17.43 9.16 1.83
C GLU A 129 17.42 9.99 0.52
N PRO A 130 16.27 10.51 0.05
CA PRO A 130 16.15 11.17 -1.25
C PRO A 130 17.17 12.30 -1.50
N GLY A 131 17.43 13.12 -0.48
CA GLY A 131 18.39 14.22 -0.57
C GLY A 131 19.85 13.76 -0.71
N GLU A 132 20.21 12.65 -0.09
CA GLU A 132 21.54 12.06 -0.19
C GLU A 132 21.71 11.27 -1.48
N ALA A 133 20.71 10.47 -1.85
CA ALA A 133 20.66 9.75 -3.10
C ALA A 133 20.85 10.69 -4.31
N GLY A 134 20.19 11.86 -4.30
CA GLY A 134 20.37 12.88 -5.33
C GLY A 134 21.80 13.42 -5.42
N ARG A 135 22.48 13.64 -4.30
CA ARG A 135 23.89 14.05 -4.27
C ARG A 135 24.82 12.96 -4.80
N LEU A 136 24.64 11.73 -4.32
CA LEU A 136 25.45 10.57 -4.73
C LEU A 136 25.26 10.25 -6.22
N ALA A 137 24.04 10.38 -6.75
CA ALA A 137 23.74 10.13 -8.16
C ALA A 137 24.55 11.03 -9.11
N GLN A 138 24.90 12.26 -8.71
CA GLN A 138 25.71 13.18 -9.53
C GLN A 138 27.13 12.68 -9.81
N LEU A 139 27.62 11.71 -9.04
CA LEU A 139 28.91 11.06 -9.27
C LEU A 139 28.88 10.12 -10.49
N PHE A 140 27.69 9.65 -10.88
CA PHE A 140 27.49 8.71 -11.98
C PHE A 140 27.47 9.40 -13.35
N ARG A 141 27.82 8.66 -14.40
CA ARG A 141 27.75 9.16 -15.80
C ARG A 141 26.33 9.51 -16.23
N ARG A 142 25.38 8.75 -15.72
CA ARG A 142 23.95 8.80 -16.04
C ARG A 142 23.16 8.92 -14.74
N PRO A 143 23.21 10.08 -14.07
CA PRO A 143 22.50 10.28 -12.80
C PRO A 143 21.00 9.99 -12.94
N GLU A 144 20.42 10.30 -14.10
CA GLU A 144 19.00 10.07 -14.40
C GLU A 144 18.63 8.58 -14.29
N LEU A 145 19.39 7.68 -14.92
CA LEU A 145 19.09 6.25 -14.88
C LEU A 145 19.25 5.64 -13.48
N VAL A 146 20.21 6.13 -12.70
CA VAL A 146 20.41 5.64 -11.33
C VAL A 146 19.22 6.03 -10.46
N LEU A 147 18.71 7.26 -10.63
CA LEU A 147 17.51 7.73 -9.96
C LEU A 147 16.25 6.98 -10.44
N ASP A 148 16.16 6.64 -11.74
CA ASP A 148 15.06 5.82 -12.26
C ASP A 148 15.04 4.42 -11.61
N VAL A 149 16.21 3.77 -11.47
CA VAL A 149 16.31 2.47 -10.77
C VAL A 149 15.91 2.59 -9.31
N ARG A 150 16.34 3.67 -8.64
CA ARG A 150 15.93 3.94 -7.25
C ARG A 150 14.41 4.12 -7.14
N GLN A 151 13.81 4.92 -8.02
CA GLN A 151 12.37 5.16 -8.02
C GLN A 151 11.59 3.86 -8.22
N GLU A 152 12.08 2.95 -9.07
CA GLU A 152 11.49 1.62 -9.23
C GLU A 152 11.57 0.80 -7.93
N ILE A 153 12.69 0.86 -7.21
CA ILE A 153 12.83 0.19 -5.90
C ILE A 153 11.89 0.80 -4.86
N GLU A 154 11.71 2.12 -4.84
CA GLU A 154 10.73 2.80 -3.99
C GLU A 154 9.30 2.36 -4.31
N ALA A 155 8.95 2.18 -5.60
CA ALA A 155 7.66 1.66 -6.02
C ALA A 155 7.45 0.18 -5.60
N ILE A 156 8.49 -0.64 -5.68
CA ILE A 156 8.50 -2.03 -5.16
C ILE A 156 8.27 -2.01 -3.65
N ALA A 157 8.98 -1.15 -2.91
CA ALA A 157 8.83 -1.01 -1.46
C ALA A 157 7.40 -0.61 -1.06
N ALA A 158 6.83 0.39 -1.73
CA ALA A 158 5.46 0.83 -1.48
C ALA A 158 4.43 -0.28 -1.77
N THR A 159 4.63 -1.05 -2.85
CA THR A 159 3.78 -2.20 -3.18
C THR A 159 3.90 -3.30 -2.12
N ARG A 160 5.12 -3.58 -1.66
CA ARG A 160 5.38 -4.57 -0.61
C ARG A 160 4.74 -4.18 0.72
N GLU A 161 4.85 -2.91 1.11
CA GLU A 161 4.26 -2.40 2.35
C GLU A 161 2.73 -2.57 2.36
N VAL A 162 2.06 -2.26 1.23
CA VAL A 162 0.61 -2.49 1.09
C VAL A 162 0.25 -3.97 1.22
N PHE A 163 1.06 -4.85 0.62
CA PHE A 163 0.87 -6.30 0.72
C PHE A 163 1.05 -6.79 2.16
N ASP A 164 2.13 -6.39 2.84
CA ASP A 164 2.43 -6.83 4.20
C ASP A 164 1.31 -6.41 5.17
N ARG A 165 0.80 -5.17 5.09
CA ARG A 165 -0.36 -4.75 5.90
C ARG A 165 -1.59 -5.63 5.69
N LYS A 166 -1.89 -5.99 4.44
CA LYS A 166 -3.04 -6.85 4.10
C LYS A 166 -2.80 -8.30 4.55
N HIS A 167 -1.57 -8.77 4.44
CA HIS A 167 -1.15 -10.10 4.89
C HIS A 167 -1.23 -10.22 6.42
N ASP A 168 -0.83 -9.19 7.16
CA ASP A 168 -0.95 -9.13 8.62
C ASP A 168 -2.42 -9.16 9.07
N ALA A 169 -3.31 -8.46 8.36
CA ALA A 169 -4.75 -8.53 8.59
C ALA A 169 -5.31 -9.96 8.37
N TYR A 170 -4.81 -10.65 7.34
CA TYR A 170 -5.14 -12.07 7.10
C TYR A 170 -4.67 -12.95 8.26
N LEU A 171 -3.40 -12.83 8.67
CA LEU A 171 -2.83 -13.63 9.77
C LEU A 171 -3.57 -13.38 11.09
N ALA A 172 -3.90 -12.13 11.41
CA ALA A 172 -4.66 -11.77 12.59
C ALA A 172 -6.07 -12.40 12.58
N THR A 173 -6.75 -12.35 11.43
CA THR A 173 -8.08 -12.97 11.26
C THR A 173 -7.99 -14.49 11.32
N GLN A 174 -6.94 -15.09 10.75
CA GLN A 174 -6.70 -16.53 10.80
C GLN A 174 -6.42 -17.00 12.24
N ALA A 175 -5.65 -16.25 13.01
CA ALA A 175 -5.41 -16.53 14.42
C ALA A 175 -6.71 -16.50 15.22
N LEU A 176 -7.58 -15.51 14.97
CA LEU A 176 -8.92 -15.44 15.58
C LEU A 176 -9.79 -16.65 15.20
N TRP A 177 -9.78 -17.06 13.93
CA TRP A 177 -10.48 -18.28 13.48
C TRP A 177 -10.00 -19.52 14.25
N GLN A 178 -8.69 -19.69 14.39
CA GLN A 178 -8.11 -20.82 15.12
C GLN A 178 -8.50 -20.82 16.60
N GLN A 179 -8.58 -19.65 17.24
CA GLN A 179 -9.04 -19.52 18.63
C GLN A 179 -10.52 -19.90 18.76
N GLN A 180 -11.37 -19.42 17.83
CA GLN A 180 -12.79 -19.78 17.80
C GLN A 180 -12.99 -21.30 17.65
N MET A 181 -12.22 -21.95 16.78
CA MET A 181 -12.28 -23.41 16.61
C MET A 181 -11.84 -24.21 17.85
N ARG A 182 -11.08 -23.59 18.77
CA ARG A 182 -10.70 -24.19 20.06
C ARG A 182 -11.69 -23.87 21.19
N GLY A 183 -12.82 -23.23 20.89
CA GLY A 183 -13.85 -22.86 21.87
C GLY A 183 -13.58 -21.56 22.64
N ALA A 184 -12.54 -20.81 22.29
CA ALA A 184 -12.32 -19.47 22.82
C ALA A 184 -13.08 -18.47 21.94
N GLU A 185 -14.33 -18.18 22.31
CA GLU A 185 -15.20 -17.30 21.54
C GLU A 185 -15.17 -15.87 22.09
N PRO A 186 -15.02 -14.85 21.22
CA PRO A 186 -15.27 -13.47 21.62
C PRO A 186 -16.74 -13.34 22.05
N GLY A 187 -16.98 -12.73 23.21
CA GLY A 187 -18.35 -12.56 23.71
C GLY A 187 -19.20 -11.55 22.91
N SER A 188 -18.59 -10.75 22.02
CA SER A 188 -19.29 -9.74 21.20
C SER A 188 -18.44 -9.27 20.01
N LEU A 189 -19.07 -8.64 19.01
CA LEU A 189 -18.38 -8.05 17.86
C LEU A 189 -17.30 -7.03 18.27
N PRO A 190 -17.56 -6.05 19.18
CA PRO A 190 -16.51 -5.14 19.64
C PRO A 190 -15.33 -5.85 20.31
N ALA A 191 -15.57 -6.96 21.01
CA ALA A 191 -14.50 -7.75 21.63
C ALA A 191 -13.67 -8.47 20.56
N ALA A 192 -14.33 -9.08 19.56
CA ALA A 192 -13.68 -9.75 18.45
C ALA A 192 -12.78 -8.80 17.66
N LEU A 193 -13.28 -7.61 17.35
CA LEU A 193 -12.54 -6.60 16.59
C LEU A 193 -11.30 -6.11 17.35
N ARG A 194 -11.40 -5.91 18.67
CA ARG A 194 -10.26 -5.50 19.52
C ARG A 194 -9.23 -6.61 19.74
N ALA A 195 -9.63 -7.87 19.57
CA ALA A 195 -8.72 -9.00 19.69
C ALA A 195 -7.80 -9.18 18.47
N LEU A 196 -8.08 -8.50 17.36
CA LEU A 196 -7.22 -8.55 16.17
C LEU A 196 -5.88 -7.85 16.46
N SER A 197 -4.78 -8.57 16.20
CA SER A 197 -3.42 -8.05 16.38
C SER A 197 -2.98 -7.10 15.27
N ALA A 198 -3.77 -7.00 14.18
CA ALA A 198 -3.46 -6.17 13.04
C ALA A 198 -4.71 -5.42 12.55
N PRO A 199 -4.55 -4.17 12.07
CA PRO A 199 -5.64 -3.38 11.52
C PRO A 199 -6.16 -3.93 10.18
N ASP A 200 -7.48 -3.95 9.98
CA ASP A 200 -8.11 -4.29 8.70
C ASP A 200 -9.09 -3.18 8.25
N PRO A 201 -8.64 -2.24 7.40
CA PRO A 201 -9.49 -1.17 6.88
C PRO A 201 -10.71 -1.63 6.09
N ASP A 202 -10.62 -2.76 5.38
CA ASP A 202 -11.76 -3.32 4.64
C ASP A 202 -12.79 -3.90 5.61
N LEU A 203 -12.36 -4.53 6.70
CA LEU A 203 -13.26 -4.99 7.76
C LEU A 203 -13.97 -3.82 8.44
N TRP A 204 -13.26 -2.74 8.75
CA TRP A 204 -13.93 -1.55 9.30
C TRP A 204 -14.93 -0.96 8.31
N HIS A 205 -14.57 -0.91 7.03
CA HIS A 205 -15.51 -0.47 5.99
C HIS A 205 -16.75 -1.36 5.93
N TYR A 206 -16.57 -2.69 6.02
CA TYR A 206 -17.67 -3.66 6.06
C TYR A 206 -18.56 -3.50 7.30
N VAL A 207 -17.97 -3.41 8.49
CA VAL A 207 -18.69 -3.18 9.77
C VAL A 207 -19.48 -1.87 9.70
N VAL A 208 -18.86 -0.79 9.24
CA VAL A 208 -19.51 0.53 9.10
C VAL A 208 -20.54 0.56 7.98
N GLY A 209 -20.37 -0.23 6.91
CA GLY A 209 -21.32 -0.28 5.80
C GLY A 209 -22.54 -1.12 6.07
N GLN A 210 -22.37 -2.27 6.74
CA GLN A 210 -23.41 -3.28 6.90
C GLN A 210 -23.97 -3.37 8.33
N GLY A 211 -23.25 -2.86 9.34
CA GLY A 211 -23.67 -2.99 10.73
C GLY A 211 -24.92 -2.18 11.05
N ASP A 212 -25.78 -2.67 11.93
CA ASP A 212 -26.99 -1.95 12.37
C ASP A 212 -26.63 -0.82 13.36
N LEU A 213 -26.99 0.42 13.05
CA LEU A 213 -26.75 1.57 13.93
C LEU A 213 -27.73 1.62 15.12
N THR A 214 -28.83 0.86 15.06
CA THR A 214 -29.83 0.79 16.14
C THR A 214 -29.46 -0.26 17.19
N ASP A 215 -28.79 -1.33 16.78
CA ASP A 215 -28.24 -2.35 17.67
C ASP A 215 -27.08 -1.78 18.51
N PRO A 216 -27.13 -1.85 19.86
CA PRO A 216 -26.09 -1.28 20.72
C PRO A 216 -24.70 -1.88 20.52
N ASP A 217 -24.61 -3.20 20.32
CA ASP A 217 -23.32 -3.90 20.18
C ASP A 217 -22.66 -3.57 18.84
N GLN A 218 -23.43 -3.55 17.75
CA GLN A 218 -22.93 -3.13 16.44
C GLN A 218 -22.63 -1.63 16.40
N ARG A 219 -23.41 -0.78 17.07
CA ARG A 219 -23.09 0.65 17.22
C ARG A 219 -21.78 0.85 17.98
N ALA A 220 -21.52 0.06 19.03
CA ALA A 220 -20.25 0.09 19.75
C ALA A 220 -19.07 -0.37 18.87
N ALA A 221 -19.29 -1.39 18.03
CA ALA A 221 -18.29 -1.87 17.06
C ALA A 221 -17.97 -0.80 16.01
N ILE A 222 -18.99 -0.20 15.40
CA ILE A 222 -18.88 0.91 14.44
C ILE A 222 -18.12 2.07 15.07
N THR A 223 -18.47 2.45 16.30
CA THR A 223 -17.80 3.52 17.04
C THR A 223 -16.32 3.25 17.20
N TRP A 224 -15.97 2.03 17.61
CA TRP A 224 -14.58 1.62 17.75
C TRP A 224 -13.83 1.68 16.40
N CYS A 225 -14.42 1.14 15.32
CA CYS A 225 -13.84 1.23 13.97
C CYS A 225 -13.58 2.67 13.52
N LEU A 226 -14.50 3.59 13.83
CA LEU A 226 -14.35 5.02 13.50
C LEU A 226 -13.29 5.72 14.36
N GLN A 227 -12.85 5.11 15.46
CA GLN A 227 -11.81 5.63 16.34
C GLN A 227 -10.40 5.18 15.96
N GLU A 228 -10.26 4.00 15.36
CA GLU A 228 -8.98 3.42 14.94
C GLU A 228 -8.23 4.33 13.96
N GLU A 229 -6.93 4.57 14.16
CA GLU A 229 -6.12 5.52 13.38
C GLU A 229 -6.06 5.17 11.88
N SER A 230 -6.00 3.89 11.61
CA SER A 230 -5.94 3.33 10.25
C SER A 230 -7.28 3.34 9.52
N CYS A 231 -8.37 3.77 10.18
CA CYS A 231 -9.70 3.88 9.55
C CYS A 231 -9.67 4.82 8.35
N ASP A 232 -10.06 4.27 7.19
CA ASP A 232 -10.01 4.96 5.92
C ASP A 232 -10.99 6.13 5.88
N ARG A 233 -10.60 7.20 5.20
CA ARG A 233 -11.43 8.40 5.03
C ARG A 233 -12.78 8.07 4.37
N ALA A 234 -12.79 7.17 3.38
CA ALA A 234 -14.01 6.70 2.72
C ALA A 234 -14.95 5.97 3.69
N THR A 235 -14.43 5.26 4.68
CA THR A 235 -15.23 4.58 5.70
C THR A 235 -15.97 5.57 6.60
N VAL A 236 -15.32 6.66 7.02
CA VAL A 236 -15.98 7.72 7.81
C VAL A 236 -17.03 8.47 6.98
N ALA A 237 -16.73 8.74 5.70
CA ALA A 237 -17.70 9.31 4.77
C ALA A 237 -18.94 8.41 4.59
N LEU A 238 -18.74 7.09 4.46
CA LEU A 238 -19.82 6.11 4.42
C LEU A 238 -20.70 6.18 5.68
N TYR A 239 -20.08 6.30 6.86
CA TYR A 239 -20.82 6.50 8.11
C TYR A 239 -21.72 7.74 8.06
N PHE A 240 -21.21 8.89 7.63
CA PHE A 240 -22.03 10.11 7.53
C PHE A 240 -23.17 9.97 6.52
N TYR A 241 -22.91 9.33 5.38
CA TYR A 241 -23.96 9.00 4.42
C TYR A 241 -25.07 8.17 5.07
N ARG A 242 -24.72 7.13 5.83
CA ARG A 242 -25.69 6.30 6.56
C ARG A 242 -26.44 7.07 7.63
N VAL A 243 -25.76 7.91 8.42
CA VAL A 243 -26.39 8.77 9.44
C VAL A 243 -27.46 9.67 8.80
N ALA A 244 -27.14 10.27 7.65
CA ALA A 244 -28.07 11.12 6.90
C ALA A 244 -29.23 10.32 6.29
N ARG A 245 -28.92 9.24 5.56
CA ARG A 245 -29.90 8.40 4.86
C ARG A 245 -30.88 7.73 5.81
N ASP A 246 -30.37 7.19 6.92
CA ASP A 246 -31.15 6.38 7.87
C ASP A 246 -31.82 7.24 8.95
N GLY A 247 -31.68 8.58 8.89
CA GLY A 247 -32.30 9.54 9.81
C GLY A 247 -31.88 9.35 11.27
N VAL A 248 -30.62 8.98 11.50
CA VAL A 248 -30.13 8.52 12.81
C VAL A 248 -30.25 9.60 13.88
N LEU A 249 -29.87 10.84 13.56
CA LEU A 249 -29.95 11.97 14.50
C LEU A 249 -31.40 12.31 14.88
N ASP A 250 -32.33 12.29 13.92
CA ASP A 250 -33.74 12.56 14.21
C ASP A 250 -34.37 11.47 15.08
N ARG A 251 -34.00 10.20 14.84
CA ARG A 251 -34.45 9.08 15.68
C ARG A 251 -33.88 9.19 17.10
N ALA A 252 -32.58 9.44 17.22
CA ALA A 252 -31.91 9.63 18.51
C ALA A 252 -32.54 10.80 19.28
N LEU A 253 -32.88 11.90 18.62
CA LEU A 253 -33.54 13.04 19.24
C LEU A 253 -34.93 12.67 19.79
N ARG A 254 -35.76 11.95 19.00
CA ARG A 254 -37.08 11.46 19.46
C ARG A 254 -36.98 10.53 20.66
N GLN A 255 -35.94 9.69 20.70
CA GLN A 255 -35.70 8.73 21.78
C GLN A 255 -34.92 9.32 22.96
N ARG A 256 -34.48 10.59 22.86
CA ARG A 256 -33.57 11.23 23.83
C ARG A 256 -32.26 10.46 24.03
N ASP A 257 -31.79 9.79 22.98
CA ASP A 257 -30.51 9.08 22.96
C ASP A 257 -29.36 10.07 22.77
N MET A 258 -28.92 10.65 23.90
CA MET A 258 -27.82 11.61 23.94
C MET A 258 -26.46 10.96 23.66
N GLU A 259 -26.33 9.64 23.81
CA GLU A 259 -25.08 8.94 23.53
C GLU A 259 -24.81 8.91 22.02
N THR A 260 -25.80 8.49 21.23
CA THR A 260 -25.72 8.50 19.76
C THR A 260 -25.50 9.91 19.22
N ILE A 261 -26.18 10.92 19.76
CA ILE A 261 -25.98 12.32 19.36
C ILE A 261 -24.52 12.75 19.60
N ARG A 262 -23.98 12.50 20.80
CA ARG A 262 -22.59 12.86 21.14
C ARG A 262 -21.57 12.12 20.28
N LEU A 263 -21.83 10.85 19.97
CA LEU A 263 -21.01 10.05 19.08
C LEU A 263 -20.91 10.70 17.69
N VAL A 264 -22.03 11.00 17.05
CA VAL A 264 -22.05 11.62 15.72
C VAL A 264 -21.30 12.96 15.74
N GLU A 265 -21.58 13.80 16.74
CA GLU A 265 -20.89 15.09 16.91
C GLU A 265 -19.36 14.93 17.09
N ALA A 266 -18.92 13.91 17.81
CA ALA A 266 -17.50 13.64 18.03
C ALA A 266 -16.81 13.17 16.75
N VAL A 267 -17.46 12.31 15.96
CA VAL A 267 -16.94 11.85 14.67
C VAL A 267 -16.83 13.02 13.68
N ILE A 268 -17.81 13.93 13.65
CA ILE A 268 -17.77 15.14 12.81
C ILE A 268 -16.60 16.06 13.21
N ARG A 269 -16.40 16.31 14.51
CA ARG A 269 -15.27 17.14 14.97
C ARG A 269 -13.93 16.55 14.54
N ARG A 270 -13.72 15.26 14.80
CA ARG A 270 -12.48 14.56 14.40
C ARG A 270 -12.25 14.56 12.89
N TRP A 271 -13.33 14.48 12.10
CA TRP A 271 -13.25 14.63 10.64
C TRP A 271 -12.74 16.02 10.25
N ASN A 272 -13.34 17.07 10.81
CA ASN A 272 -13.00 18.46 10.49
C ASN A 272 -11.59 18.85 10.96
N ASP A 273 -11.07 18.21 12.02
CA ASP A 273 -9.69 18.39 12.51
C ASP A 273 -8.62 17.73 11.61
N ARG A 274 -9.03 17.14 10.46
CA ARG A 274 -8.16 16.51 9.45
C ARG A 274 -7.25 15.40 10.00
N CYS A 275 -7.69 14.70 11.05
CA CYS A 275 -6.91 13.62 11.66
C CYS A 275 -6.76 12.36 10.77
N ARG A 276 -7.32 12.34 9.55
CA ARG A 276 -7.34 11.18 8.66
C ARG A 276 -6.53 11.45 7.39
N ARG A 277 -5.42 10.72 7.23
CA ARG A 277 -4.51 10.85 6.07
C ARG A 277 -4.68 9.74 5.03
N ARG A 278 -5.23 8.59 5.41
CA ARG A 278 -5.33 7.40 4.54
C ARG A 278 -6.59 7.47 3.66
N GLN A 279 -6.39 7.25 2.36
CA GLN A 279 -7.44 7.14 1.35
C GLN A 279 -7.02 6.06 0.34
N GLU A 280 -7.37 4.82 0.64
CA GLU A 280 -7.16 3.66 -0.22
C GLU A 280 -8.48 3.13 -0.79
N ILE A 281 -9.58 3.30 -0.07
CA ILE A 281 -10.89 2.77 -0.42
C ILE A 281 -11.66 3.81 -1.24
N ALA A 282 -12.20 3.40 -2.39
CA ALA A 282 -13.09 4.21 -3.19
C ALA A 282 -14.47 4.28 -2.55
N LEU A 283 -15.10 5.45 -2.66
CA LEU A 283 -16.50 5.65 -2.29
C LEU A 283 -17.12 6.66 -3.26
N PRO A 284 -18.21 6.31 -3.98
CA PRO A 284 -18.85 7.24 -4.90
C PRO A 284 -19.44 8.44 -4.15
N ALA A 285 -19.55 9.57 -4.85
CA ALA A 285 -20.24 10.74 -4.30
C ALA A 285 -21.68 10.38 -3.91
N ALA A 286 -22.12 10.89 -2.76
CA ALA A 286 -23.41 10.55 -2.19
C ALA A 286 -24.23 11.80 -1.90
N ARG A 287 -25.56 11.67 -1.96
CA ARG A 287 -26.48 12.72 -1.51
C ARG A 287 -26.79 12.51 -0.03
N GLY A 288 -26.87 13.60 0.72
CA GLY A 288 -27.19 13.53 2.16
C GLY A 288 -26.69 14.73 2.98
N GLU A 289 -25.83 15.56 2.40
CA GLU A 289 -25.27 16.74 3.06
C GLU A 289 -26.35 17.67 3.64
N ALA A 290 -27.35 18.04 2.83
CA ALA A 290 -28.46 18.88 3.29
C ALA A 290 -29.26 18.23 4.43
N ALA A 291 -29.60 16.94 4.30
CA ALA A 291 -30.34 16.21 5.33
C ALA A 291 -29.57 16.12 6.65
N LEU A 292 -28.25 15.88 6.60
CA LEU A 292 -27.39 15.88 7.78
C LEU A 292 -27.32 17.29 8.41
N SER A 293 -27.12 18.32 7.59
CA SER A 293 -27.02 19.72 8.01
C SER A 293 -28.29 20.19 8.74
N GLU A 294 -29.46 19.83 8.20
CA GLU A 294 -30.76 20.10 8.83
C GLU A 294 -30.92 19.32 10.15
N ALA A 295 -30.56 18.03 10.17
CA ALA A 295 -30.64 17.23 11.39
C ALA A 295 -29.74 17.76 12.52
N LEU A 296 -28.53 18.23 12.19
CA LEU A 296 -27.64 18.89 13.14
C LEU A 296 -28.23 20.20 13.69
N THR A 297 -28.96 20.94 12.86
CA THR A 297 -29.68 22.16 13.28
C THR A 297 -30.78 21.82 14.26
N ARG A 298 -31.62 20.81 13.96
CA ARG A 298 -32.68 20.34 14.87
C ARG A 298 -32.13 19.85 16.21
N VAL A 299 -31.01 19.11 16.18
CA VAL A 299 -30.33 18.66 17.41
C VAL A 299 -29.87 19.86 18.25
N ALA A 300 -29.28 20.88 17.62
CA ALA A 300 -28.84 22.08 18.33
C ALA A 300 -30.01 22.84 18.98
N GLU A 301 -31.10 23.05 18.23
CA GLU A 301 -32.31 23.72 18.72
C GLU A 301 -32.96 22.96 19.88
N ALA A 302 -33.15 21.65 19.73
CA ALA A 302 -33.86 20.84 20.73
C ALA A 302 -33.03 20.58 22.00
N THR A 303 -31.70 20.63 21.92
CA THR A 303 -30.81 20.42 23.08
C THR A 303 -30.28 21.72 23.69
N GLY A 304 -30.49 22.87 23.03
CA GLY A 304 -29.92 24.15 23.41
C GLY A 304 -28.39 24.23 23.29
N ARG A 305 -27.74 23.25 22.64
CA ARG A 305 -26.29 23.19 22.47
C ARG A 305 -25.87 23.93 21.21
N LYS A 306 -24.60 24.38 21.17
CA LYS A 306 -24.02 24.98 19.96
C LYS A 306 -24.04 23.96 18.81
N ARG A 307 -24.58 24.36 17.66
CA ARG A 307 -24.57 23.57 16.42
C ARG A 307 -23.13 23.21 16.02
N VAL A 308 -22.89 21.92 15.75
CA VAL A 308 -21.61 21.43 15.23
C VAL A 308 -21.49 21.81 13.75
N ALA A 309 -20.27 22.12 13.30
CA ALA A 309 -20.00 22.43 11.89
C ALA A 309 -20.22 21.19 11.02
N ASP A 310 -20.65 21.39 9.77
CA ASP A 310 -20.88 20.30 8.83
C ASP A 310 -19.56 19.56 8.49
N PRO A 311 -19.58 18.24 8.22
CA PRO A 311 -18.38 17.48 7.85
C PRO A 311 -17.98 17.78 6.40
N HIS A 312 -17.17 18.84 6.21
CA HIS A 312 -16.84 19.35 4.88
C HIS A 312 -16.20 18.28 3.98
N GLY A 313 -16.71 18.19 2.74
CA GLY A 313 -16.19 17.28 1.72
C GLY A 313 -16.45 15.79 1.98
N ALA A 314 -17.22 15.43 3.01
CA ALA A 314 -17.49 14.02 3.31
C ALA A 314 -18.48 13.35 2.34
N PHE A 315 -19.23 14.13 1.57
CA PHE A 315 -20.19 13.64 0.57
C PHE A 315 -19.62 13.66 -0.86
N LEU A 316 -18.36 14.08 -1.02
CA LEU A 316 -17.65 14.03 -2.29
C LEU A 316 -17.27 12.58 -2.63
N GLY A 317 -16.99 12.34 -3.91
CA GLY A 317 -16.41 11.06 -4.33
C GLY A 317 -14.96 10.92 -3.85
N PHE A 318 -14.60 9.70 -3.47
CA PHE A 318 -13.25 9.30 -3.10
C PHE A 318 -12.75 8.29 -4.11
N ASP A 319 -11.61 8.59 -4.74
CA ASP A 319 -10.90 7.66 -5.61
C ASP A 319 -10.14 6.63 -4.77
N GLY A 320 -10.00 5.42 -5.30
CA GLY A 320 -9.33 4.30 -4.65
C GLY A 320 -9.70 2.95 -5.27
N ARG A 321 -9.34 1.88 -4.58
CA ARG A 321 -9.81 0.52 -4.92
C ARG A 321 -11.19 0.27 -4.28
N PRO A 322 -12.02 -0.64 -4.82
CA PRO A 322 -13.20 -1.09 -4.09
C PRO A 322 -12.81 -1.69 -2.74
N ALA A 323 -13.67 -1.50 -1.74
CA ALA A 323 -13.56 -2.22 -0.48
C ALA A 323 -13.71 -3.71 -0.74
N ARG A 324 -12.84 -4.52 -0.11
CA ARG A 324 -12.94 -5.98 -0.22
C ARG A 324 -14.08 -6.48 0.65
N PRO A 325 -14.88 -7.44 0.18
CA PRO A 325 -15.92 -8.03 1.00
C PRO A 325 -15.28 -8.76 2.19
N ARG A 326 -15.99 -8.76 3.31
CA ARG A 326 -15.63 -9.47 4.56
C ARG A 326 -16.81 -10.30 5.04
N GLU A 327 -17.54 -10.91 4.10
CA GLU A 327 -18.80 -11.64 4.33
C GLU A 327 -18.64 -12.86 5.25
N PHE A 328 -17.42 -13.36 5.40
CA PHE A 328 -17.10 -14.39 6.37
C PHE A 328 -17.16 -13.90 7.83
N TRP A 329 -17.42 -12.60 8.07
CA TRP A 329 -17.76 -12.05 9.38
C TRP A 329 -19.27 -11.93 9.56
N ASN A 330 -19.78 -12.50 10.65
CA ASN A 330 -21.13 -12.26 11.15
C ASN A 330 -21.12 -11.09 12.13
N LEU A 331 -21.72 -9.96 11.72
CA LEU A 331 -21.75 -8.74 12.53
C LEU A 331 -22.66 -8.84 13.76
N THR A 332 -23.67 -9.71 13.73
CA THR A 332 -24.56 -9.92 14.88
C THR A 332 -23.85 -10.65 16.01
N THR A 333 -23.07 -11.69 15.69
CA THR A 333 -22.41 -12.53 16.71
C THR A 333 -20.96 -12.14 16.96
N GLY A 334 -20.35 -11.35 16.08
CA GLY A 334 -18.91 -11.06 16.12
C GLY A 334 -18.04 -12.24 15.71
N ARG A 335 -18.63 -13.29 15.13
CA ARG A 335 -17.94 -14.54 14.80
C ARG A 335 -17.62 -14.65 13.32
N LEU A 336 -16.59 -15.42 13.03
CA LEU A 336 -16.29 -15.84 11.68
C LEU A 336 -17.21 -17.02 11.29
N THR A 337 -17.83 -16.96 10.11
CA THR A 337 -18.72 -17.98 9.55
C THR A 337 -17.99 -18.98 8.66
N ALA A 338 -16.80 -18.61 8.18
CA ALA A 338 -15.92 -19.44 7.37
C ALA A 338 -14.45 -19.11 7.68
N ALA A 339 -13.55 -20.06 7.35
CA ALA A 339 -12.12 -19.83 7.46
C ALA A 339 -11.68 -18.74 6.46
N PRO A 340 -10.91 -17.73 6.89
CA PRO A 340 -10.40 -16.69 6.01
C PRO A 340 -9.43 -17.28 4.99
N ARG A 341 -9.50 -16.82 3.74
CA ARG A 341 -8.54 -17.20 2.68
C ARG A 341 -7.62 -16.04 2.38
N LEU A 342 -6.36 -16.33 2.02
CA LEU A 342 -5.39 -15.29 1.67
C LEU A 342 -5.89 -14.37 0.54
N THR A 343 -6.56 -14.94 -0.47
CA THR A 343 -7.14 -14.20 -1.60
C THR A 343 -8.21 -13.19 -1.21
N ASP A 344 -8.82 -13.33 -0.03
CA ASP A 344 -9.82 -12.39 0.48
C ASP A 344 -9.15 -11.06 0.89
N PHE A 345 -7.85 -11.06 1.17
CA PHE A 345 -7.10 -9.92 1.71
C PHE A 345 -6.12 -9.32 0.70
N VAL A 346 -5.36 -10.16 -0.02
CA VAL A 346 -4.30 -9.72 -0.94
C VAL A 346 -4.67 -9.98 -2.40
N ASP A 347 -4.18 -9.11 -3.28
CA ASP A 347 -4.14 -9.36 -4.71
C ASP A 347 -2.89 -10.18 -4.99
N LEU A 348 -3.04 -11.46 -5.31
CA LEU A 348 -1.93 -12.29 -5.76
C LEU A 348 -1.73 -12.09 -7.26
N PRO A 349 -0.49 -11.91 -7.74
CA PRO A 349 -0.22 -11.91 -9.17
C PRO A 349 -0.68 -13.24 -9.76
N VAL A 350 -1.50 -13.19 -10.80
CA VAL A 350 -1.84 -14.39 -11.57
C VAL A 350 -0.53 -14.90 -12.17
N PRO A 351 -0.12 -16.17 -11.92
CA PRO A 351 1.05 -16.72 -12.58
C PRO A 351 0.86 -16.52 -14.08
N ALA A 352 1.82 -15.89 -14.75
CA ALA A 352 1.80 -15.83 -16.19
C ALA A 352 1.63 -17.26 -16.69
N GLU A 353 0.52 -17.56 -17.35
CA GLU A 353 0.30 -18.89 -17.93
C GLU A 353 1.57 -19.25 -18.69
N ALA A 354 2.23 -20.33 -18.28
CA ALA A 354 3.35 -20.85 -19.01
C ALA A 354 2.82 -21.11 -20.42
N GLY A 355 3.21 -20.25 -21.36
CA GLY A 355 2.77 -20.33 -22.74
C GLY A 355 2.95 -21.78 -23.22
N PRO A 356 2.02 -22.31 -24.03
CA PRO A 356 2.01 -23.73 -24.38
C PRO A 356 3.40 -24.12 -24.87
N LEU A 357 4.03 -25.05 -24.13
CA LEU A 357 5.27 -25.70 -24.51
C LEU A 357 5.12 -26.12 -25.98
N ALA A 358 5.85 -25.43 -26.86
CA ALA A 358 5.84 -25.73 -28.27
C ALA A 358 6.19 -27.22 -28.42
N ALA A 359 5.24 -27.99 -28.97
CA ALA A 359 5.43 -29.41 -29.22
C ALA A 359 6.74 -29.60 -30.01
N PRO A 360 7.55 -30.62 -29.68
CA PRO A 360 8.79 -30.87 -30.38
C PRO A 360 8.48 -31.08 -31.87
N ARG A 361 9.13 -30.29 -32.72
CA ARG A 361 9.15 -30.52 -34.17
C ARG A 361 9.68 -31.94 -34.38
N ARG A 362 8.87 -32.79 -34.99
CA ARG A 362 9.37 -34.01 -35.61
C ARG A 362 10.16 -33.57 -36.83
N ASP A 363 11.47 -33.77 -36.77
CA ASP A 363 12.31 -33.77 -37.95
C ASP A 363 12.03 -35.10 -38.68
N ASP A 364 11.46 -35.00 -39.88
CA ASP A 364 11.41 -36.07 -40.88
C ASP A 364 12.66 -36.02 -41.77
#